data_AF-A0A9D8LX26-F1
#
_entry.id   AF-A0A9D8LX26-F1
#
_cell.length_a   1.000
_cell.length_b   1.000
_cell.length_c   1.000
_cell.angle_alpha   90.00
_cell.angle_beta   90.00
_cell.angle_gamma   90.00
#
_symmetry.space_group_name_H-M   'P 1'
#
loop_
_entity.id
_entity.type
_entity.pdbx_description
1 polymer ?
#
loop_
_entity_poly.entity_id
_entity_poly.type
_entity_poly.pdbx_seq_one_letter_code
_entity_poly.pdbx_strand_id
1 'polypeptide(L)' 'PVESTELYLGLVHVVDGVEGTRRRMGVARKFAPEFGIASECGISRGRTPDVAREFLRVSAGAAEAGPA' A
#
# COMPACT_ATOMS: atom_id res chain seq x y z
N PRO A 1 8.26 -21.83 19.19
CA PRO A 1 8.17 -21.08 17.92
C PRO A 1 8.96 -19.77 18.05
N VAL A 2 9.87 -19.48 17.13
CA VAL A 2 10.47 -18.14 17.06
C VAL A 2 9.42 -17.22 16.46
N GLU A 3 8.94 -16.26 17.24
CA GLU A 3 8.02 -15.21 16.78
C GLU A 3 8.76 -14.34 15.73
N SER A 4 8.32 -14.36 14.48
CA SER A 4 8.87 -13.52 13.41
C SER A 4 8.07 -12.23 13.28
N THR A 5 8.77 -11.10 13.10
CA THR A 5 8.11 -9.82 12.78
C THR A 5 7.80 -9.76 11.28
N GLU A 6 6.57 -9.34 10.93
CA GLU A 6 6.20 -9.01 9.55
C GLU A 6 6.38 -7.51 9.28
N LEU A 7 6.95 -7.17 8.13
CA LEU A 7 7.14 -5.78 7.70
C LEU A 7 5.99 -5.34 6.79
N TYR A 8 5.31 -4.25 7.14
CA TYR A 8 4.31 -3.61 6.28
C TYR A 8 4.75 -2.18 5.93
N LEU A 9 4.86 -1.88 4.64
CA LEU A 9 5.33 -0.59 4.15
C LEU A 9 4.17 0.31 3.73
N GLY A 10 4.17 1.56 4.21
CA GLY A 10 3.20 2.59 3.86
C GLY A 10 3.38 3.09 2.42
N LEU A 11 2.89 2.35 1.43
CA LEU A 11 3.09 2.62 -0.01
C LEU A 11 1.80 3.02 -0.75
N VAL A 12 0.63 2.78 -0.14
CA VAL A 12 -0.66 3.02 -0.77
C VAL A 12 -1.04 4.49 -0.70
N HIS A 13 -1.29 5.09 -1.87
CA HIS A 13 -1.72 6.48 -1.99
C HIS A 13 -2.78 6.66 -3.10
N VAL A 14 -3.79 7.50 -2.86
CA VAL A 14 -4.92 7.66 -3.80
C VAL A 14 -4.58 8.52 -5.01
N VAL A 15 -3.67 9.48 -4.88
CA VAL A 15 -3.42 10.48 -5.94
C VAL A 15 -2.93 9.84 -7.23
N ASP A 16 -2.12 8.79 -7.13
CA ASP A 16 -1.61 8.05 -8.29
C ASP A 16 -2.03 6.57 -8.30
N GLY A 17 -2.98 6.23 -7.43
CA GLY A 17 -3.73 4.98 -7.43
C GLY A 17 -2.87 3.71 -7.39
N VAL A 18 -3.39 2.65 -8.03
CA VAL A 18 -2.77 1.33 -8.07
C VAL A 18 -1.38 1.42 -8.69
N GLU A 19 -1.25 2.09 -9.84
CA GLU A 19 0.02 2.15 -10.57
C GLU A 19 1.12 2.89 -9.81
N GLY A 20 0.77 3.99 -9.12
CA GLY A 20 1.68 4.66 -8.21
C GLY A 20 2.18 3.74 -7.10
N THR A 21 1.27 2.98 -6.49
CA THR A 21 1.59 2.00 -5.45
C THR A 21 2.52 0.90 -5.99
N ARG A 22 2.23 0.35 -7.17
CA ARG A 22 3.05 -0.69 -7.83
C ARG A 22 4.48 -0.22 -8.08
N ARG A 23 4.67 1.03 -8.54
CA ARG A 23 6.01 1.61 -8.73
C ARG A 23 6.79 1.73 -7.42
N ARG A 24 6.12 2.18 -6.34
CA ARG A 24 6.74 2.24 -5.00
C ARG A 24 7.13 0.84 -4.51
N MET A 25 6.28 -0.17 -4.71
CA MET A 25 6.58 -1.56 -4.38
C MET A 25 7.81 -2.07 -5.15
N GLY A 26 7.93 -1.77 -6.45
CA GLY A 26 9.07 -2.17 -7.28
C GLY A 26 10.40 -1.58 -6.78
N VAL A 27 10.37 -0.34 -6.27
CA VAL A 27 11.54 0.26 -5.60
C VAL A 27 11.80 -0.39 -4.25
N ALA A 28 10.78 -0.55 -3.40
CA ALA A 28 10.91 -1.15 -2.07
C ALA A 28 11.49 -2.57 -2.10
N ARG A 29 11.10 -3.37 -3.11
CA ARG A 29 11.57 -4.75 -3.29
C ARG A 29 13.09 -4.88 -3.47
N LYS A 30 13.76 -3.81 -3.88
CA LYS A 30 15.23 -3.77 -3.98
C LYS A 30 15.92 -3.76 -2.61
N PHE A 31 15.21 -3.38 -1.56
CA PHE A 31 15.74 -3.19 -0.21
C PHE A 31 15.09 -4.12 0.82
N ALA A 32 13.82 -4.46 0.63
CA ALA A 32 13.08 -5.44 1.43
C ALA A 32 12.39 -6.42 0.46
N PRO A 33 12.90 -7.65 0.28
CA PRO A 33 12.32 -8.61 -0.66
C PRO A 33 10.91 -9.08 -0.28
N GLU A 34 10.61 -9.09 1.02
CA GLU A 34 9.36 -9.55 1.62
C GLU A 34 8.77 -8.43 2.49
N PHE A 35 7.56 -7.99 2.14
CA PHE A 35 6.79 -7.00 2.88
C PHE A 35 5.30 -7.07 2.49
N GLY A 36 4.42 -6.70 3.41
CA GLY A 36 3.04 -6.33 3.10
C GLY A 36 2.92 -4.83 2.78
N ILE A 37 1.78 -4.42 2.23
CA ILE A 37 1.49 -3.00 1.92
C ILE A 37 0.52 -2.39 2.91
N ALA A 38 0.72 -1.11 3.21
CA ALA A 38 -0.13 -0.30 4.06
C ALA A 38 -0.32 1.10 3.47
N SER A 39 -1.25 1.86 4.06
CA SER A 39 -1.36 3.30 3.82
C SER A 39 -0.12 4.04 4.34
N GLU A 40 0.32 5.09 3.64
CA GLU A 40 1.37 5.99 4.17
C GLU A 40 0.92 6.75 5.44
N CYS A 41 -0.38 6.97 5.62
CA CYS A 41 -0.98 7.71 6.72
C CYS A 41 -2.38 7.15 7.06
N GLY A 42 -2.96 7.58 8.19
CA GLY A 42 -4.30 7.14 8.61
C GLY A 42 -5.40 7.56 7.62
N ILE A 43 -6.31 6.62 7.35
CA ILE A 43 -7.43 6.75 6.41
C ILE A 43 -8.55 7.70 6.90
N SER A 44 -8.54 8.09 8.19
CA SER A 44 -9.67 8.78 8.84
C SER A 44 -9.56 10.31 8.92
N ARG A 45 -8.37 10.90 8.68
CA ARG A 45 -8.20 12.35 8.81
C ARG A 45 -8.48 13.06 7.48
N GLY A 46 -9.54 13.87 7.45
CA GLY A 46 -9.82 14.81 6.35
C GLY A 46 -10.29 14.17 5.05
N ARG A 47 -10.79 12.92 5.09
CA ARG A 47 -11.22 12.17 3.90
C ARG A 47 -12.75 12.14 3.83
N THR A 48 -13.31 12.46 2.66
CA THR A 48 -14.74 12.25 2.38
C THR A 48 -15.02 10.75 2.18
N PRO A 49 -16.29 10.29 2.29
CA PRO A 49 -16.64 8.91 2.01
C PRO A 49 -16.15 8.40 0.65
N ASP A 50 -16.18 9.24 -0.38
CA ASP A 50 -15.70 8.88 -1.73
C ASP A 50 -14.20 8.65 -1.75
N VAL A 51 -13.42 9.48 -1.06
CA VAL A 51 -11.98 9.29 -0.98
C VAL A 51 -11.63 8.04 -0.16
N ALA A 52 -12.43 7.69 0.85
CA ALA A 52 -12.27 6.44 1.59
C ALA A 52 -12.56 5.22 0.71
N ARG A 53 -13.62 5.25 -0.11
CA ARG A 53 -13.93 4.17 -1.07
C ARG A 53 -12.83 4.00 -2.10
N GLU A 54 -12.33 5.11 -2.65
CA GLU A 54 -11.24 5.08 -3.61
C GLU A 54 -9.96 4.54 -2.98
N PHE A 55 -9.66 4.89 -1.73
CA PHE A 55 -8.55 4.32 -1.00
C PHE A 55 -8.67 2.79 -0.86
N LEU A 56 -9.85 2.27 -0.51
CA LEU A 56 -10.08 0.83 -0.41
C LEU A 56 -9.89 0.13 -1.77
N ARG A 57 -10.42 0.73 -2.85
CA ARG A 57 -10.26 0.23 -4.23
C ARG A 57 -8.79 0.17 -4.64
N VAL A 58 -8.02 1.23 -4.36
CA VAL A 58 -6.59 1.30 -4.67
C VAL A 58 -5.80 0.29 -3.83
N SER A 59 -6.13 0.15 -2.55
CA SER A 59 -5.48 -0.81 -1.65
C SER A 59 -5.64 -2.25 -2.15
N ALA A 60 -6.88 -2.65 -2.46
CA ALA A 60 -7.19 -3.98 -2.96
C ALA A 60 -6.51 -4.24 -4.31
N GLY A 61 -6.65 -3.30 -5.26
CA GLY A 61 -6.06 -3.45 -6.59
C GLY A 61 -4.52 -3.51 -6.56
N ALA A 62 -3.87 -2.77 -5.66
CA ALA A 62 -2.42 -2.86 -5.49
C ALA A 62 -1.97 -4.19 -4.88
N ALA A 63 -2.70 -4.69 -3.88
CA ALA A 63 -2.41 -5.98 -3.24
C ALA A 63 -2.53 -7.14 -4.24
N GLU A 64 -3.55 -7.11 -5.11
CA GLU A 64 -3.75 -8.12 -6.16
C GLU A 64 -2.69 -8.04 -7.26
N ALA A 65 -2.32 -6.82 -7.68
CA ALA A 65 -1.47 -6.63 -8.84
C ALA A 65 0.03 -6.85 -8.53
N GLY A 66 0.47 -6.60 -7.30
CA GLY A 66 1.88 -6.74 -6.90
C GLY A 66 2.79 -5.64 -7.46
N PRO A 67 4.12 -5.75 -7.27
CA PRO A 67 5.08 -4.77 -7.78
C PRO A 67 5.05 -4.63 -9.32
N ALA A 68 5.34 -3.42 -9.82
CA ALA A 68 5.61 -3.18 -11.24
C ALA A 68 7.00 -3.67 -11.65
#